data_AF-V4CNA7-F1
#
_entry.id   AF-V4CNA7-F1
#
_cell.length_a   1.000
_cell.length_b   1.000
_cell.length_c   1.000
_cell.angle_alpha   90.00
_cell.angle_beta   90.00
_cell.angle_gamma   90.00
#
_symmetry.space_group_name_H-M   'P 1'
#
loop_
_entity.id
_entity.type
_entity.pdbx_description
1 polymer ?
#
loop_
_entity_poly.entity_id
_entity_poly.type
_entity_poly.pdbx_seq_one_letter_code
_entity_poly.pdbx_strand_id
1 'polypeptide(L)'
;MSFTARSINLLYHLKKLIIRFYGVLFPASFIAVILISVGYLLSEVTESKEVSRPQDIIWKSCKPYIVLPVISVLRYILSIPKITKLMLQYGIPLEDSHSLLDQAIWSPFLPVILYLIAFGTSYLQTTLFYYIFKLTATVTAKLFSWVPNSVFTVGFILEIAIGVVGVIISSIYCGVIGLILIYILITFNVLRSFHIYHTSKKKEDEKCLNSLFFLLLLILWNILLNLPFMVVWFKNLSYSSSLGYDPSRIPCSVLSLASLIYILIQPKYSLSSGTRKFVFFGVTFYLTAVFVVLYCFTSVYRLSYIITIVVTNSVIFSSINEFIARRRLRNSVKVLKNSKDFSKMDSSNNMSEHLESSDIEMLITRISNLSILDEDISESFSKSMNL
;
A
#
# COMPACT_ATOMS: atom_id res chain seq x y z
N MET A 1 46.73 24.74 -0.13
CA MET A 1 46.18 23.51 0.49
C MET A 1 45.27 23.75 1.70
N SER A 2 45.25 24.94 2.34
CA SER A 2 44.44 25.21 3.55
C SER A 2 42.96 25.55 3.28
N PHE A 3 42.62 26.08 2.10
CA PHE A 3 41.23 26.48 1.78
C PHE A 3 40.33 25.27 1.54
N THR A 4 40.79 24.27 0.78
CA THR A 4 40.03 23.05 0.47
C THR A 4 39.74 22.20 1.71
N ALA A 5 40.71 22.07 2.63
CA ALA A 5 40.51 21.37 3.89
C ALA A 5 39.47 22.05 4.79
N ARG A 6 39.45 23.39 4.84
CA ARG A 6 38.49 24.16 5.64
C ARG A 6 37.08 24.07 5.07
N SER A 7 36.93 24.10 3.74
CA SER A 7 35.65 23.91 3.05
C SER A 7 35.06 22.53 3.27
N ILE A 8 35.88 21.47 3.24
CA ILE A 8 35.44 20.08 3.48
C ILE A 8 34.98 19.91 4.94
N ASN A 9 35.72 20.48 5.90
CA ASN A 9 35.35 20.38 7.30
C ASN A 9 34.07 21.16 7.62
N LEU A 10 33.90 22.34 6.99
CA LEU A 10 32.67 23.12 7.07
C LEU A 10 31.48 22.35 6.48
N LEU A 11 31.67 21.68 5.33
CA LEU A 11 30.65 20.83 4.71
C LEU A 11 30.26 19.65 5.62
N TYR A 12 31.23 19.03 6.30
CA TYR A 12 30.98 17.94 7.24
C TYR A 12 30.17 18.40 8.46
N HIS A 13 30.53 19.55 9.05
CA HIS A 13 29.79 20.15 10.15
C HIS A 13 28.36 20.56 9.75
N LEU A 14 28.20 21.18 8.58
CA LEU A 14 26.89 21.53 8.04
C LEU A 14 26.02 20.30 7.80
N LYS A 15 26.57 19.23 7.21
CA LYS A 15 25.85 17.96 7.03
C LYS A 15 25.38 17.39 8.37
N LYS A 16 26.25 17.38 9.39
CA LYS A 16 25.91 16.86 10.72
C LYS A 16 24.80 17.67 11.38
N LEU A 17 24.83 19.01 11.25
CA LEU A 17 23.77 19.90 11.72
C LEU A 17 22.45 19.63 10.98
N ILE A 18 22.51 19.53 9.65
CA ILE A 18 21.32 19.30 8.83
C ILE A 18 20.67 17.96 9.18
N ILE A 19 21.46 16.90 9.27
CA ILE A 19 20.96 15.56 9.59
C ILE A 19 20.38 15.53 11.00
N ARG A 20 21.03 16.18 11.98
CA ARG A 20 20.57 16.16 13.37
C ARG A 20 19.26 16.89 13.57
N PHE A 21 19.08 18.06 12.96
CA PHE A 21 17.90 18.90 13.20
C PHE A 21 16.76 18.66 12.20
N TYR A 22 17.08 18.41 10.93
CA TYR A 22 16.08 18.27 9.88
C TYR A 22 15.84 16.82 9.45
N GLY A 23 16.72 15.89 9.84
CA GLY A 23 16.55 14.46 9.53
C GLY A 23 15.29 13.85 10.14
N VAL A 24 14.84 14.35 11.30
CA VAL A 24 13.62 13.88 11.97
C VAL A 24 12.35 14.40 11.27
N LEU A 25 12.43 15.55 10.61
CA LEU A 25 11.30 16.20 9.93
C LEU A 25 11.01 15.58 8.56
N PHE A 26 12.05 15.08 7.88
CA PHE A 26 11.96 14.57 6.52
C PHE A 26 10.96 13.41 6.33
N PRO A 27 10.91 12.37 7.18
CA PRO A 27 9.99 11.24 7.01
C PRO A 27 8.52 11.62 6.93
N ALA A 28 8.08 12.64 7.67
CA ALA A 28 6.69 13.10 7.65
C ALA A 28 6.30 13.63 6.26
N SER A 29 7.16 14.47 5.67
CA SER A 29 6.96 14.98 4.30
C SER A 29 7.02 13.86 3.27
N PHE A 30 7.94 12.91 3.44
CA PHE A 30 8.06 11.76 2.55
C PHE A 30 6.81 10.89 2.53
N ILE A 31 6.29 10.55 3.70
CA ILE A 31 5.08 9.73 3.84
C ILE A 31 3.86 10.48 3.30
N ALA A 32 3.75 11.79 3.54
CA ALA A 32 2.68 12.58 2.94
C ALA A 32 2.66 12.48 1.40
N VAL A 33 3.83 12.53 0.75
CA VAL A 33 3.94 12.35 -0.71
C VAL A 33 3.49 10.96 -1.15
N ILE A 34 3.86 9.89 -0.43
CA ILE A 34 3.37 8.53 -0.74
C ILE A 34 1.85 8.45 -0.57
N LEU A 35 1.29 8.99 0.52
CA LEU A 35 -0.15 8.95 0.79
C LEU A 35 -0.97 9.65 -0.29
N ILE A 36 -0.51 10.82 -0.76
CA ILE A 36 -1.15 11.54 -1.87
C ILE A 36 -1.11 10.71 -3.15
N SER A 37 0.00 10.02 -3.41
CA SER A 37 0.18 9.15 -4.57
C SER A 37 -0.77 7.94 -4.53
N VAL A 38 -0.95 7.32 -3.36
CA VAL A 38 -1.93 6.25 -3.14
C VAL A 38 -3.35 6.77 -3.37
N GLY A 39 -3.69 7.94 -2.83
CA GLY A 39 -5.00 8.54 -3.01
C GLY A 39 -5.32 8.83 -4.49
N TYR A 40 -4.33 9.33 -5.24
CA TYR A 40 -4.46 9.57 -6.67
C TYR A 40 -4.62 8.26 -7.46
N LEU A 41 -3.85 7.22 -7.13
CA LEU A 41 -3.98 5.89 -7.75
C LEU A 41 -5.41 5.35 -7.62
N LEU A 42 -6.05 5.49 -6.45
CA LEU A 42 -7.44 5.06 -6.24
C LEU A 42 -8.43 5.87 -7.08
N SER A 43 -8.17 7.17 -7.27
CA SER A 43 -8.98 8.02 -8.14
C SER A 43 -8.84 7.62 -9.61
N GLU A 44 -7.62 7.40 -10.09
CA GLU A 44 -7.32 7.01 -11.49
C GLU A 44 -7.94 5.65 -11.83
N VAL A 45 -7.94 4.71 -10.88
CA VAL A 45 -8.63 3.42 -10.99
C VAL A 45 -10.13 3.58 -11.21
N THR A 46 -10.75 4.61 -10.62
CA THR A 46 -12.18 4.87 -10.75
C THR A 46 -12.53 5.39 -12.15
N GLU A 47 -11.68 6.23 -12.73
CA GLU A 47 -11.92 6.92 -14.00
C GLU A 47 -11.63 6.06 -15.24
N SER A 48 -11.28 4.78 -15.07
CA SER A 48 -10.94 3.86 -16.19
C SER A 48 -9.83 4.39 -17.11
N LYS A 49 -8.99 5.32 -16.63
CA LYS A 49 -7.84 5.83 -17.37
C LYS A 49 -6.75 4.77 -17.44
N GLU A 50 -5.88 4.89 -18.44
CA GLU A 50 -4.68 4.06 -18.50
C GLU A 50 -3.85 4.28 -17.25
N VAL A 51 -3.53 3.18 -16.58
CA VAL A 51 -2.87 3.21 -15.28
C VAL A 51 -1.43 3.63 -15.53
N SER A 52 -1.05 4.74 -14.92
CA SER A 52 0.29 5.30 -15.07
C SER A 52 1.30 4.47 -14.25
N ARG A 53 2.59 4.49 -14.64
CA ARG A 53 3.65 3.82 -13.86
C ARG A 53 3.76 4.46 -12.46
N PRO A 54 4.30 3.76 -11.44
CA PRO A 54 4.42 4.29 -10.08
C PRO A 54 5.08 5.67 -10.00
N GLN A 55 6.14 5.90 -10.78
CA GLN A 55 6.84 7.18 -10.84
C GLN A 55 6.02 8.30 -11.50
N ASP A 56 5.21 7.95 -12.50
CA ASP A 56 4.36 8.91 -13.23
C ASP A 56 3.19 9.35 -12.36
N ILE A 57 2.70 8.45 -11.50
CA ILE A 57 1.67 8.75 -10.49
C ILE A 57 2.18 9.87 -9.56
N ILE A 58 3.38 9.71 -8.98
CA ILE A 58 3.97 10.72 -8.09
C ILE A 58 4.10 12.06 -8.83
N TRP A 59 4.63 12.05 -10.05
CA TRP A 59 4.83 13.26 -10.85
C TRP A 59 3.52 14.01 -11.13
N LYS A 60 2.43 13.29 -11.38
CA LYS A 60 1.12 13.87 -11.66
C LYS A 60 0.43 14.38 -10.39
N SER A 61 0.47 13.62 -9.29
CA SER A 61 -0.34 13.88 -8.09
C SER A 61 0.30 14.86 -7.12
N CYS A 62 1.62 14.80 -6.95
CA CYS A 62 2.32 15.44 -5.83
C CYS A 62 2.95 16.79 -6.21
N LYS A 63 2.31 17.52 -7.12
CA LYS A 63 2.84 18.81 -7.57
C LYS A 63 2.80 19.81 -6.41
N PRO A 64 3.92 20.45 -6.04
CA PRO A 64 4.02 21.31 -4.86
C PRO A 64 2.97 22.44 -4.85
N TYR A 65 2.67 23.00 -6.02
CA TYR A 65 1.71 24.10 -6.17
C TYR A 65 0.24 23.68 -5.93
N ILE A 66 -0.06 22.38 -5.85
CA ILE A 66 -1.40 21.87 -5.53
C ILE A 66 -1.52 21.65 -4.01
N VAL A 67 -0.50 21.06 -3.41
CA VAL A 67 -0.55 20.57 -2.03
C VAL A 67 -0.18 21.66 -1.03
N LEU A 68 0.86 22.45 -1.31
CA LEU A 68 1.37 23.46 -0.38
C LEU A 68 0.40 24.60 -0.09
N PRO A 69 -0.39 25.12 -1.05
CA PRO A 69 -1.38 26.16 -0.73
C PRO A 69 -2.44 25.66 0.24
N VAL A 70 -2.91 24.41 0.07
CA VAL A 70 -3.91 23.81 0.96
C VAL A 70 -3.38 23.70 2.40
N ILE A 71 -2.14 23.21 2.55
CA ILE A 71 -1.47 23.15 3.86
C ILE A 71 -1.32 24.55 4.47
N SER A 72 -0.92 25.55 3.67
CA SER A 72 -0.71 26.92 4.14
C SER A 72 -2.02 27.57 4.61
N VAL A 73 -3.11 27.39 3.87
CA VAL A 73 -4.44 27.89 4.22
C VAL A 73 -4.94 27.21 5.50
N LEU A 74 -4.84 25.89 5.60
CA LEU A 74 -5.26 25.16 6.80
C LEU A 74 -4.46 25.59 8.03
N ARG A 75 -3.16 25.78 7.86
CA ARG A 75 -2.30 26.28 8.93
C ARG A 75 -2.69 27.67 9.40
N TYR A 76 -3.02 28.57 8.47
CA TYR A 76 -3.53 29.89 8.81
C TYR A 76 -4.84 29.80 9.60
N ILE A 77 -5.78 28.93 9.18
CA ILE A 77 -7.04 28.68 9.89
C ILE A 77 -6.77 28.16 11.30
N LEU A 78 -5.88 27.18 11.46
CA LEU A 78 -5.53 26.60 12.76
C LEU A 78 -4.81 27.58 13.70
N SER A 79 -4.18 28.63 13.15
CA SER A 79 -3.51 29.70 13.90
C SER A 79 -4.49 30.74 14.48
N ILE A 80 -5.77 30.70 14.11
CA ILE A 80 -6.76 31.64 14.63
C ILE A 80 -7.01 31.34 16.12
N PRO A 81 -6.83 32.30 17.06
CA PRO A 81 -6.89 32.03 18.49
C PRO A 81 -8.20 31.38 18.97
N LYS A 82 -9.33 31.75 18.34
CA LYS A 82 -10.64 31.14 18.61
C LYS A 82 -10.66 29.65 18.29
N ILE A 83 -10.07 29.26 17.15
CA ILE A 83 -10.01 27.86 16.70
C ILE A 83 -9.03 27.08 17.56
N THR A 84 -7.87 27.65 17.88
CA THR A 84 -6.90 27.03 18.78
C THR A 84 -7.52 26.74 20.15
N LYS A 85 -8.28 27.69 20.72
CA LYS A 85 -8.98 27.49 22.00
C LYS A 85 -10.01 26.38 21.93
N LEU A 86 -10.79 26.31 20.84
CA LEU A 86 -11.75 25.23 20.61
C LEU A 86 -11.05 23.87 20.49
N MET A 87 -9.95 23.80 19.73
CA MET A 87 -9.18 22.56 19.56
C MET A 87 -8.62 22.05 20.89
N LEU A 88 -8.08 22.94 21.72
CA LEU A 88 -7.59 22.60 23.05
C LEU A 88 -8.72 22.10 23.96
N GLN A 89 -9.92 22.66 23.86
CA GLN A 89 -11.09 22.18 24.59
C GLN A 89 -11.50 20.75 24.20
N TYR A 90 -11.33 20.39 22.93
CA TYR A 90 -11.55 19.01 22.43
C TYR A 90 -10.35 18.07 22.64
N GLY A 91 -9.28 18.54 23.32
CA GLY A 91 -8.07 17.74 23.56
C GLY A 91 -7.19 17.53 22.32
N ILE A 92 -7.39 18.30 21.26
CA ILE A 92 -6.55 18.25 20.06
C ILE A 92 -5.26 19.04 20.36
N PRO A 93 -4.06 18.44 20.15
CA PRO A 93 -2.80 19.12 20.41
C PRO A 93 -2.61 20.31 19.45
N LEU A 94 -1.78 21.28 19.86
CA LEU A 94 -1.34 22.35 18.96
C LEU A 94 -0.53 21.77 17.78
N GLU A 95 -0.52 22.50 16.67
CA GLU A 95 0.32 22.19 15.52
C GLU A 95 1.80 22.11 15.93
N ASP A 96 2.52 21.14 15.36
CA ASP A 96 3.95 20.91 15.62
C ASP A 96 4.82 22.14 15.34
N SER A 97 4.33 23.05 14.50
CA SER A 97 5.05 24.26 14.12
C SER A 97 5.31 25.20 15.31
N HIS A 98 4.44 25.23 16.31
CA HIS A 98 4.65 26.00 17.55
C HIS A 98 5.84 25.43 18.34
N SER A 99 5.86 24.11 18.53
CA SER A 99 6.96 23.43 19.24
C SER A 99 8.31 23.59 18.52
N LEU A 100 8.30 23.60 17.18
CA LEU A 100 9.52 23.81 16.38
C LEU A 100 9.97 25.27 16.37
N LEU A 101 9.04 26.22 16.55
CA LEU A 101 9.35 27.64 16.67
C LEU A 101 9.98 27.93 18.04
N ASP A 102 9.49 27.31 19.11
CA ASP A 102 10.09 27.38 20.45
C ASP A 102 11.53 26.85 20.46
N GLN A 103 11.84 25.87 19.60
CA GLN A 103 13.20 25.33 19.44
C GLN A 103 14.08 26.17 18.50
N ALA A 104 13.58 27.28 17.94
CA ALA A 104 14.24 28.11 16.94
C ALA A 104 14.69 27.35 15.66
N ILE A 105 14.02 26.23 15.35
CA ILE A 105 14.29 25.42 14.15
C ILE A 105 13.34 25.82 13.01
N TRP A 106 12.13 26.30 13.35
CA TRP A 106 11.10 26.57 12.37
C TRP A 106 11.38 27.83 11.52
N SER A 107 11.33 27.67 10.20
CA SER A 107 11.24 28.81 9.27
C SER A 107 10.04 28.63 8.32
N PRO A 108 9.44 29.72 7.82
CA PRO A 108 8.30 29.64 6.89
C PRO A 108 8.59 28.84 5.62
N PHE A 109 9.83 28.85 5.14
CA PHE A 109 10.25 28.14 3.92
C PHE A 109 10.58 26.67 4.16
N LEU A 110 10.80 26.27 5.42
CA LEU A 110 11.25 24.93 5.74
C LEU A 110 10.31 23.82 5.23
N PRO A 111 8.98 23.90 5.42
CA PRO A 111 8.07 22.86 4.92
C PRO A 111 8.07 22.74 3.40
N VAL A 112 8.23 23.87 2.70
CA VAL A 112 8.30 23.91 1.24
C VAL A 112 9.56 23.18 0.75
N ILE A 113 10.71 23.49 1.36
CA ILE A 113 11.98 22.84 1.02
C ILE A 113 11.92 21.35 1.35
N LEU A 114 11.43 20.98 2.53
CA LEU A 114 11.28 19.57 2.93
C LEU A 114 10.34 18.82 1.98
N TYR A 115 9.23 19.42 1.57
CA TYR A 115 8.30 18.82 0.62
C TYR A 115 8.93 18.64 -0.77
N LEU A 116 9.69 19.62 -1.27
CA LEU A 116 10.39 19.51 -2.55
C LEU A 116 11.45 18.40 -2.54
N ILE A 117 12.21 18.29 -1.45
CA ILE A 117 13.18 17.20 -1.25
C ILE A 117 12.45 15.86 -1.15
N ALA A 118 11.35 15.79 -0.39
CA ALA A 118 10.52 14.58 -0.27
C ALA A 118 9.94 14.15 -1.63
N PHE A 119 9.43 15.09 -2.42
CA PHE A 119 8.96 14.84 -3.77
C PHE A 119 10.06 14.29 -4.67
N GLY A 120 11.21 14.96 -4.77
CA GLY A 120 12.32 14.51 -5.59
C GLY A 120 12.89 13.15 -5.15
N THR A 121 13.07 12.94 -3.85
CA THR A 121 13.55 11.66 -3.30
C THR A 121 12.55 10.53 -3.50
N SER A 122 11.25 10.78 -3.36
CA SER A 122 10.21 9.76 -3.61
C SER A 122 10.17 9.35 -5.09
N TYR A 123 10.31 10.32 -6.01
CA TYR A 123 10.39 10.04 -7.44
C TYR A 123 11.61 9.20 -7.79
N LEU A 124 12.78 9.55 -7.24
CA LEU A 124 14.00 8.76 -7.42
C LEU A 124 13.87 7.37 -6.79
N GLN A 125 13.37 7.27 -5.56
CA GLN A 125 13.19 5.98 -4.86
C GLN A 125 12.26 5.05 -5.64
N THR A 126 11.11 5.54 -6.10
CA THR A 126 10.16 4.75 -6.88
C THR A 126 10.71 4.32 -8.22
N THR A 127 11.41 5.21 -8.91
CA THR A 127 12.10 4.89 -10.18
C THR A 127 13.14 3.80 -9.97
N LEU A 128 14.02 3.95 -8.97
CA LEU A 128 15.05 2.96 -8.64
C LEU A 128 14.43 1.61 -8.29
N PHE A 129 13.44 1.60 -7.40
CA PHE A 129 12.78 0.37 -6.96
C PHE A 129 12.08 -0.32 -8.13
N TYR A 130 11.37 0.42 -8.98
CA TYR A 130 10.71 -0.14 -10.15
C TYR A 130 11.70 -0.86 -11.07
N TYR A 131 12.85 -0.25 -11.38
CA TYR A 131 13.87 -0.89 -12.21
C TYR A 131 14.55 -2.07 -11.51
N ILE A 132 14.79 -1.99 -10.20
CA ILE A 132 15.31 -3.11 -9.41
C ILE A 132 14.33 -4.28 -9.45
N PHE A 133 13.04 -4.04 -9.20
CA PHE A 133 11.98 -5.07 -9.27
C PHE A 133 11.86 -5.67 -10.67
N LYS A 134 11.98 -4.85 -11.72
CA LYS A 134 11.98 -5.34 -13.10
C LYS A 134 13.17 -6.26 -13.37
N LEU A 135 14.36 -5.86 -12.93
CA LEU A 135 15.58 -6.64 -13.10
C LEU A 135 15.49 -7.96 -12.32
N THR A 136 15.13 -7.90 -11.03
CA THR A 136 15.00 -9.08 -10.18
C THR A 136 13.91 -10.01 -10.68
N ALA A 137 12.74 -9.51 -11.08
CA ALA A 137 11.69 -10.34 -11.67
C ALA A 137 12.17 -11.07 -12.93
N THR A 138 12.98 -10.43 -13.78
CA THR A 138 13.54 -11.06 -14.99
C THR A 138 14.55 -12.16 -14.63
N VAL A 139 15.40 -11.92 -13.62
CA VAL A 139 16.36 -12.92 -13.13
C VAL A 139 15.63 -14.10 -12.49
N THR A 140 14.65 -13.83 -11.63
CA THR A 140 13.79 -14.84 -11.01
C THR A 140 13.03 -15.64 -12.08
N ALA A 141 12.48 -15.01 -13.12
CA ALA A 141 11.81 -15.71 -14.21
C ALA A 141 12.72 -16.73 -14.90
N LYS A 142 13.97 -16.34 -15.20
CA LYS A 142 14.95 -17.23 -15.82
C LYS A 142 15.34 -18.37 -14.88
N LEU A 143 15.60 -18.06 -13.61
CA LEU A 143 16.02 -19.04 -12.60
C LEU A 143 14.94 -20.08 -12.30
N PHE A 144 13.67 -19.66 -12.26
CA PHE A 144 12.53 -20.50 -11.91
C PHE A 144 11.76 -21.03 -13.14
N SER A 145 12.26 -20.82 -14.35
CA SER A 145 11.59 -21.28 -15.59
C SER A 145 11.40 -22.81 -15.67
N TRP A 146 12.12 -23.57 -14.84
CA TRP A 146 12.11 -25.04 -14.81
C TRP A 146 11.21 -25.59 -13.70
N VAL A 147 10.61 -24.73 -12.87
CA VAL A 147 9.86 -25.15 -11.69
C VAL A 147 8.39 -25.43 -12.03
N PRO A 148 7.87 -26.63 -11.73
CA PRO A 148 6.49 -26.99 -12.05
C PRO A 148 5.47 -26.22 -11.21
N ASN A 149 4.26 -26.04 -11.76
CA ASN A 149 3.19 -25.26 -11.14
C ASN A 149 2.80 -25.73 -9.72
N SER A 150 2.98 -27.01 -9.40
CA SER A 150 2.71 -27.59 -8.08
C SER A 150 3.55 -27.00 -6.94
N VAL A 151 4.77 -26.54 -7.24
CA VAL A 151 5.67 -25.91 -6.25
C VAL A 151 5.12 -24.55 -5.82
N PHE A 152 4.40 -23.83 -6.70
CA PHE A 152 3.78 -22.55 -6.34
C PHE A 152 2.62 -22.71 -5.35
N THR A 153 1.88 -23.82 -5.41
CA THR A 153 0.81 -24.12 -4.44
C THR A 153 1.39 -24.38 -3.05
N VAL A 154 2.45 -25.20 -2.96
CA VAL A 154 3.16 -25.43 -1.70
C VAL A 154 3.79 -24.13 -1.18
N GLY A 155 4.31 -23.30 -2.09
CA GLY A 155 4.86 -21.98 -1.77
C GLY A 155 3.84 -21.05 -1.10
N PHE A 156 2.57 -21.09 -1.52
CA PHE A 156 1.51 -20.29 -0.90
C PHE A 156 1.21 -20.74 0.55
N ILE A 157 1.16 -22.04 0.81
CA ILE A 157 0.97 -22.57 2.17
C ILE A 157 2.15 -22.17 3.07
N LEU A 158 3.37 -22.30 2.54
CA LEU A 158 4.60 -21.89 3.24
C LEU A 158 4.60 -20.38 3.54
N GLU A 159 4.17 -19.56 2.59
CA GLU A 159 4.03 -18.12 2.76
C GLU A 159 3.06 -17.76 3.89
N ILE A 160 1.91 -18.43 3.97
CA ILE A 160 0.96 -18.24 5.07
C ILE A 160 1.59 -18.65 6.41
N ALA A 161 2.26 -19.80 6.46
CA ALA A 161 2.92 -20.28 7.68
C ALA A 161 3.98 -19.29 8.17
N ILE A 162 4.86 -18.81 7.28
CA ILE A 162 5.86 -17.79 7.61
C ILE A 162 5.18 -16.48 8.03
N GLY A 163 4.07 -16.12 7.39
CA GLY A 163 3.29 -14.94 7.73
C GLY A 163 2.72 -14.99 9.16
N VAL A 164 2.12 -16.13 9.54
CA VAL A 164 1.63 -16.38 10.90
C VAL A 164 2.76 -16.30 11.92
N VAL A 165 3.91 -16.93 11.63
CA VAL A 165 5.11 -16.84 12.47
C VAL A 165 5.57 -15.39 12.60
N GLY A 166 5.56 -14.61 11.51
CA GLY A 166 5.88 -13.18 11.52
C GLY A 166 4.95 -12.37 12.43
N VAL A 167 3.65 -12.63 12.39
CA VAL A 167 2.67 -11.97 13.29
C VAL A 167 2.93 -12.33 14.75
N ILE A 168 3.18 -13.60 15.06
CA ILE A 168 3.50 -14.05 16.42
C ILE A 168 4.78 -13.38 16.92
N ILE A 169 5.84 -13.35 16.10
CA ILE A 169 7.11 -12.70 16.45
C ILE A 169 6.93 -11.21 16.70
N SER A 170 6.18 -10.51 15.83
CA SER A 170 5.89 -9.08 16.00
C SER A 170 5.11 -8.80 17.29
N SER A 171 4.28 -9.75 17.72
CA SER A 171 3.42 -9.60 18.89
C SER A 171 4.12 -9.96 20.19
N ILE A 172 5.10 -10.87 20.20
CA ILE A 172 5.75 -11.37 21.43
C ILE A 172 7.12 -10.73 21.67
N TYR A 173 7.97 -10.64 20.64
CA TYR A 173 9.39 -10.28 20.80
C TYR A 173 9.67 -8.84 20.42
N CYS A 174 9.77 -8.57 19.12
CA CYS A 174 10.05 -7.25 18.56
C CYS A 174 9.17 -7.04 17.33
N GLY A 175 8.38 -5.97 17.36
CA GLY A 175 7.44 -5.62 16.28
C GLY A 175 8.11 -5.57 14.91
N VAL A 176 9.30 -4.97 14.86
CA VAL A 176 10.05 -4.72 13.63
C VAL A 176 10.52 -6.00 12.96
N ILE A 177 10.94 -7.02 13.72
CA ILE A 177 11.43 -8.29 13.15
C ILE A 177 10.31 -9.03 12.43
N GLY A 178 9.14 -9.13 13.08
CA GLY A 178 7.98 -9.74 12.42
C GLY A 178 7.52 -8.95 11.20
N LEU A 179 7.62 -7.62 11.25
CA LEU A 179 7.32 -6.77 10.10
C LEU A 179 8.33 -6.95 8.95
N ILE A 180 9.62 -7.15 9.23
CA ILE A 180 10.65 -7.48 8.23
C ILE A 180 10.33 -8.81 7.55
N LEU A 181 9.95 -9.84 8.32
CA LEU A 181 9.57 -11.14 7.75
C LEU A 181 8.40 -10.99 6.75
N ILE A 182 7.37 -10.23 7.13
CA ILE A 182 6.22 -10.00 6.26
C ILE A 182 6.56 -9.10 5.07
N TYR A 183 7.44 -8.13 5.25
CA TYR A 183 7.97 -7.33 4.14
C TYR A 183 8.66 -8.21 3.09
N ILE A 184 9.43 -9.22 3.52
CA ILE A 184 10.05 -10.19 2.60
C ILE A 184 8.97 -10.98 1.83
N LEU A 185 7.90 -11.43 2.49
CA LEU A 185 6.79 -12.12 1.82
C LEU A 185 6.08 -11.22 0.80
N ILE A 186 5.78 -9.97 1.15
CA ILE A 186 5.16 -9.02 0.22
C ILE A 186 6.09 -8.74 -0.95
N THR A 187 7.40 -8.59 -0.71
CA THR A 187 8.40 -8.41 -1.77
C THR A 187 8.36 -9.58 -2.75
N PHE A 188 8.27 -10.82 -2.25
CA PHE A 188 8.11 -12.00 -3.09
C PHE A 188 6.80 -11.96 -3.91
N ASN A 189 5.68 -11.55 -3.31
CA ASN A 189 4.41 -11.37 -4.04
C ASN A 189 4.47 -10.28 -5.11
N VAL A 190 5.17 -9.17 -4.85
CA VAL A 190 5.40 -8.10 -5.83
C VAL A 190 6.21 -8.64 -7.00
N LEU A 191 7.28 -9.41 -6.73
CA LEU A 191 8.07 -10.07 -7.77
C LEU A 191 7.23 -11.04 -8.61
N ARG A 192 6.40 -11.86 -7.97
CA ARG A 192 5.48 -12.78 -8.66
C ARG A 192 4.49 -12.02 -9.53
N SER A 193 3.91 -10.94 -9.03
CA SER A 193 2.97 -10.10 -9.76
C SER A 193 3.63 -9.41 -10.95
N PHE A 194 4.88 -8.96 -10.79
CA PHE A 194 5.68 -8.36 -11.86
C PHE A 194 5.95 -9.36 -12.98
N HIS A 195 6.26 -10.61 -12.62
CA HIS A 195 6.43 -11.70 -13.58
C HIS A 195 5.15 -11.97 -14.38
N ILE A 196 4.01 -12.13 -13.69
CA ILE A 196 2.70 -12.38 -14.34
C ILE A 196 2.34 -11.22 -15.27
N TYR A 197 2.52 -9.97 -14.83
CA TYR A 197 2.26 -8.79 -15.65
C TYR A 197 3.09 -8.78 -16.94
N HIS A 198 4.39 -9.10 -16.87
CA HIS A 198 5.24 -9.11 -18.07
C HIS A 198 4.81 -10.18 -19.09
N THR A 199 4.28 -11.30 -18.61
CA THR A 199 3.80 -12.40 -19.46
C THR A 199 2.41 -12.14 -20.02
N SER A 200 1.48 -11.59 -19.22
CA SER A 200 0.07 -11.43 -19.60
C SER A 200 -0.26 -10.07 -20.25
N LYS A 201 0.48 -9.01 -19.91
CA LYS A 201 0.26 -7.61 -20.34
C LYS A 201 -1.18 -7.11 -20.16
N LYS A 202 -1.91 -7.61 -19.15
CA LYS A 202 -3.28 -7.17 -18.84
C LYS A 202 -3.27 -5.90 -17.98
N LYS A 203 -4.18 -4.97 -18.29
CA LYS A 203 -4.34 -3.68 -17.57
C LYS A 203 -4.76 -3.85 -16.11
N GLU A 204 -5.48 -4.91 -15.77
CA GLU A 204 -5.94 -5.18 -14.40
C GLU A 204 -4.78 -5.58 -13.48
N ASP A 205 -3.80 -6.33 -14.01
CA ASP A 205 -2.60 -6.74 -13.27
C ASP A 205 -1.72 -5.55 -12.91
N GLU A 206 -1.67 -4.52 -13.76
CA GLU A 206 -0.92 -3.29 -13.52
C GLU A 206 -1.47 -2.48 -12.32
N LYS A 207 -2.80 -2.45 -12.17
CA LYS A 207 -3.45 -1.80 -11.01
C LYS A 207 -3.08 -2.47 -9.70
N CYS A 208 -3.15 -3.81 -9.69
CA CYS A 208 -2.80 -4.61 -8.52
C CYS A 208 -1.32 -4.44 -8.17
N LEU A 209 -0.45 -4.45 -9.18
CA LEU A 209 0.99 -4.23 -9.04
C LEU A 209 1.31 -2.86 -8.43
N ASN A 210 0.71 -1.79 -8.95
CA ASN A 210 0.95 -0.44 -8.43
C ASN A 210 0.46 -0.29 -6.97
N SER A 211 -0.71 -0.86 -6.64
CA SER A 211 -1.23 -0.85 -5.28
C SER A 211 -0.30 -1.57 -4.30
N LEU A 212 0.14 -2.79 -4.67
CA LEU A 212 1.12 -3.58 -3.91
C LEU A 212 2.47 -2.85 -3.76
N PHE A 213 2.91 -2.15 -4.80
CA PHE A 213 4.17 -1.40 -4.79
C PHE A 213 4.13 -0.24 -3.78
N PHE A 214 3.07 0.56 -3.76
CA PHE A 214 2.94 1.63 -2.76
C PHE A 214 2.73 1.09 -1.33
N LEU A 215 2.01 -0.03 -1.17
CA LEU A 215 1.92 -0.73 0.11
C LEU A 215 3.30 -1.15 0.61
N LEU A 216 4.12 -1.74 -0.26
CA LEU A 216 5.49 -2.13 0.05
C LEU A 216 6.34 -0.94 0.49
N LEU A 217 6.21 0.21 -0.18
CA LEU A 217 6.92 1.44 0.20
C LEU A 217 6.50 1.94 1.59
N LEU A 218 5.20 1.95 1.89
CA LEU A 218 4.70 2.35 3.22
C LEU A 218 5.25 1.44 4.32
N ILE A 219 5.26 0.12 4.10
CA ILE A 219 5.79 -0.85 5.06
C ILE A 219 7.31 -0.67 5.23
N LEU A 220 8.06 -0.47 4.14
CA LEU A 220 9.50 -0.20 4.20
C LEU A 220 9.80 1.03 5.07
N TRP A 221 9.06 2.12 4.86
CA TRP A 221 9.24 3.33 5.66
C TRP A 221 8.84 3.13 7.11
N ASN A 222 7.82 2.33 7.40
CA ASN A 222 7.49 1.95 8.77
C ASN A 222 8.63 1.16 9.44
N ILE A 223 9.26 0.22 8.72
CA ILE A 223 10.44 -0.52 9.21
C ILE A 223 11.60 0.43 9.49
N LEU A 224 11.92 1.35 8.56
CA LEU A 224 13.00 2.33 8.69
C LEU A 224 12.80 3.24 9.92
N LEU A 225 11.57 3.68 10.17
CA LEU A 225 11.24 4.54 11.32
C LEU A 225 11.37 3.81 12.65
N ASN A 226 11.07 2.52 12.69
CA ASN A 226 11.12 1.72 13.91
C ASN A 226 12.46 0.95 14.08
N LEU A 227 13.38 1.02 13.12
CA LEU A 227 14.67 0.36 13.15
C LEU A 227 15.50 0.63 14.43
N PRO A 228 15.52 1.86 15.00
CA PRO A 228 16.23 2.11 16.26
C PRO A 228 15.76 1.23 17.42
N PHE A 229 14.47 0.90 17.50
CA PHE A 229 13.92 0.03 18.55
C PHE A 229 14.44 -1.41 18.41
N MET A 230 14.56 -1.89 17.17
CA MET A 230 15.17 -3.19 16.88
C MET A 230 16.64 -3.24 17.32
N VAL A 231 17.42 -2.17 17.07
CA VAL A 231 18.83 -2.09 17.49
C VAL A 231 18.95 -2.10 19.02
N VAL A 232 18.08 -1.38 19.73
CA VAL A 232 18.05 -1.38 21.20
C VAL A 232 17.66 -2.75 21.73
N TRP A 233 16.66 -3.41 21.13
CA TRP A 233 16.27 -4.77 21.49
C TRP A 233 17.40 -5.76 21.30
N PHE A 234 18.10 -5.71 20.16
CA PHE A 234 19.22 -6.61 19.89
C PHE A 234 20.35 -6.47 20.91
N LYS A 235 20.65 -5.23 21.34
CA LYS A 235 21.65 -4.99 22.40
C LYS A 235 21.21 -5.53 23.77
N ASN A 236 19.92 -5.54 24.05
CA ASN A 236 19.37 -5.97 25.34
C ASN A 236 18.99 -7.46 25.38
N LEU A 237 19.23 -8.19 24.29
CA LEU A 237 18.82 -9.58 24.13
C LEU A 237 19.49 -10.53 25.13
N SER A 238 20.67 -10.18 25.64
CA SER A 238 21.36 -10.91 26.70
C SER A 238 20.69 -10.79 28.07
N TYR A 239 19.86 -9.76 28.29
CA TYR A 239 19.25 -9.48 29.58
C TYR A 239 17.76 -9.84 29.62
N SER A 240 17.04 -9.62 28.52
CA SER A 240 15.62 -9.97 28.40
C SER A 240 15.27 -10.27 26.96
N SER A 241 14.50 -11.33 26.74
CA SER A 241 14.01 -11.72 25.42
C SER A 241 12.91 -10.78 24.89
N SER A 242 12.25 -10.02 25.77
CA SER A 242 11.22 -9.03 25.44
C SER A 242 11.63 -7.64 25.90
N LEU A 243 11.42 -6.63 25.06
CA LEU A 243 11.39 -5.24 25.53
C LEU A 243 10.06 -5.01 26.25
N GLY A 244 10.10 -4.48 27.48
CA GLY A 244 8.90 -4.29 28.31
C GLY A 244 7.89 -3.34 27.68
N TYR A 245 8.32 -2.14 27.28
CA TYR A 245 7.47 -1.13 26.67
C TYR A 245 8.08 -0.63 25.35
N ASP A 246 7.82 -1.35 24.27
CA ASP A 246 8.22 -0.95 22.92
C ASP A 246 7.05 -0.21 22.25
N PRO A 247 7.13 1.11 22.02
CA PRO A 247 6.07 1.88 21.37
C PRO A 247 5.82 1.46 19.91
N SER A 248 6.76 0.72 19.30
CA SER A 248 6.63 0.19 17.94
C SER A 248 5.93 -1.17 17.86
N ARG A 249 5.78 -1.88 19.00
CA ARG A 249 5.19 -3.23 19.05
C ARG A 249 3.76 -3.27 18.51
N ILE A 250 2.91 -2.38 19.00
CA ILE A 250 1.49 -2.29 18.58
C ILE A 250 1.36 -1.91 17.09
N PRO A 251 1.96 -0.81 16.59
CA PRO A 251 1.79 -0.44 15.19
C PRO A 251 2.38 -1.49 14.24
N CYS A 252 3.49 -2.14 14.61
CA CYS A 252 4.07 -3.20 13.78
C CYS A 252 3.25 -4.50 13.82
N SER A 253 2.67 -4.89 14.95
CA SER A 253 1.85 -6.11 15.06
C SER A 253 0.51 -5.99 14.36
N VAL A 254 -0.10 -4.80 14.41
CA VAL A 254 -1.33 -4.52 13.66
C VAL A 254 -1.04 -4.47 12.16
N LEU A 255 0.09 -3.86 11.77
CA LEU A 255 0.50 -3.78 10.37
C LEU A 255 0.88 -5.14 9.80
N SER A 256 1.55 -5.99 10.59
CA SER A 256 1.88 -7.37 10.21
C SER A 256 0.63 -8.20 9.96
N LEU A 257 -0.35 -8.12 10.86
CA LEU A 257 -1.64 -8.80 10.70
C LEU A 257 -2.41 -8.30 9.48
N ALA A 258 -2.53 -6.98 9.29
CA ALA A 258 -3.21 -6.41 8.13
C ALA A 258 -2.55 -6.85 6.81
N SER A 259 -1.21 -6.84 6.79
CA SER A 259 -0.43 -7.30 5.64
C SER A 259 -0.66 -8.79 5.34
N LEU A 260 -0.70 -9.65 6.36
CA LEU A 260 -1.02 -11.06 6.19
C LEU A 260 -2.43 -11.26 5.63
N ILE A 261 -3.42 -10.52 6.13
CA ILE A 261 -4.80 -10.54 5.61
C ILE A 261 -4.83 -10.13 4.13
N TYR A 262 -4.06 -9.11 3.75
CA TYR A 262 -3.95 -8.69 2.36
C TYR A 262 -3.37 -9.81 1.46
N ILE A 263 -2.32 -10.48 1.93
CA ILE A 263 -1.70 -11.63 1.23
C ILE A 263 -2.69 -12.80 1.10
N LEU A 264 -3.48 -13.09 2.14
CA LEU A 264 -4.47 -14.17 2.10
C LEU A 264 -5.58 -13.90 1.10
N ILE A 265 -6.01 -12.64 1.01
CA ILE A 265 -7.12 -12.26 0.15
C ILE A 265 -6.69 -12.22 -1.32
N GLN A 266 -5.44 -11.78 -1.59
CA GLN A 266 -4.89 -11.42 -2.91
C GLN A 266 -5.98 -10.84 -3.82
N PRO A 267 -6.18 -9.51 -3.90
CA PRO A 267 -7.21 -8.94 -4.76
C PRO A 267 -6.88 -9.21 -6.23
N LYS A 268 -7.24 -10.40 -6.71
CA LYS A 268 -7.12 -10.85 -8.10
C LYS A 268 -8.24 -10.23 -8.94
N TYR A 269 -9.30 -9.68 -8.32
CA TYR A 269 -10.55 -9.35 -8.99
C TYR A 269 -11.11 -7.95 -8.75
N SER A 270 -10.54 -7.08 -7.89
CA SER A 270 -11.35 -5.98 -7.33
C SER A 270 -10.76 -4.57 -7.25
N LEU A 271 -9.84 -4.19 -8.14
CA LEU A 271 -9.79 -2.79 -8.61
C LEU A 271 -10.65 -2.59 -9.87
N SER A 272 -11.84 -3.22 -9.84
CA SER A 272 -12.90 -3.01 -10.81
C SER A 272 -13.28 -1.54 -10.80
N SER A 273 -13.07 -0.90 -11.96
CA SER A 273 -13.35 0.50 -12.22
C SER A 273 -14.83 0.82 -12.01
N GLY A 274 -15.11 1.99 -11.41
CA GLY A 274 -16.46 2.57 -11.42
C GLY A 274 -17.20 2.62 -10.08
N THR A 275 -16.60 2.22 -8.95
CA THR A 275 -17.25 2.44 -7.64
C THR A 275 -16.82 3.77 -7.02
N ARG A 276 -17.78 4.68 -6.78
CA ARG A 276 -17.57 5.99 -6.09
C ARG A 276 -16.85 5.87 -4.74
N LYS A 277 -16.83 4.67 -4.14
CA LYS A 277 -16.14 4.39 -2.88
C LYS A 277 -14.63 4.66 -2.97
N PHE A 278 -13.98 4.35 -4.09
CA PHE A 278 -12.54 4.58 -4.27
C PHE A 278 -12.17 6.08 -4.21
N VAL A 279 -13.02 6.96 -4.74
CA VAL A 279 -12.82 8.42 -4.67
C VAL A 279 -12.88 8.91 -3.23
N PHE A 280 -13.88 8.45 -2.45
CA PHE A 280 -13.97 8.79 -1.03
C PHE A 280 -12.70 8.39 -0.27
N PHE A 281 -12.21 7.18 -0.50
CA PHE A 281 -10.95 6.74 0.10
C PHE A 281 -9.76 7.60 -0.37
N GLY A 282 -9.65 7.92 -1.66
CA GLY A 282 -8.62 8.81 -2.18
C GLY A 282 -8.57 10.16 -1.45
N VAL A 283 -9.72 10.76 -1.18
CA VAL A 283 -9.84 11.98 -0.36
C VAL A 283 -9.38 11.75 1.07
N THR A 284 -9.73 10.61 1.70
CA THR A 284 -9.25 10.31 3.06
C THR A 284 -7.72 10.18 3.14
N PHE A 285 -7.06 9.59 2.14
CA PHE A 285 -5.58 9.54 2.10
C PHE A 285 -4.98 10.94 1.94
N TYR A 286 -5.57 11.78 1.09
CA TYR A 286 -5.13 13.16 0.92
C TYR A 286 -5.27 13.97 2.22
N LEU A 287 -6.42 13.89 2.89
CA LEU A 287 -6.64 14.55 4.18
C LEU A 287 -5.66 14.03 5.25
N THR A 288 -5.40 12.72 5.27
CA THR A 288 -4.42 12.13 6.18
C THR A 288 -2.99 12.61 5.86
N ALA A 289 -2.63 12.79 4.59
CA ALA A 289 -1.34 13.34 4.19
C ALA A 289 -1.16 14.78 4.68
N VAL A 290 -2.19 15.60 4.55
CA VAL A 290 -2.20 16.97 5.09
C VAL A 290 -2.05 16.94 6.62
N PHE A 291 -2.76 16.04 7.30
CA PHE A 291 -2.66 15.87 8.74
C PHE A 291 -1.24 15.44 9.18
N VAL A 292 -0.59 14.53 8.43
CA VAL A 292 0.81 14.12 8.68
C VAL A 292 1.75 15.32 8.64
N VAL A 293 1.61 16.21 7.65
CA VAL A 293 2.46 17.40 7.54
C VAL A 293 2.21 18.38 8.69
N LEU A 294 1.01 18.47 9.25
CA LEU A 294 0.71 19.41 10.33
C LEU A 294 1.12 18.91 11.72
N TYR A 295 1.05 17.59 11.98
CA TYR A 295 1.11 17.04 13.35
C TYR A 295 2.15 15.94 13.60
N CYS A 296 2.92 15.54 12.58
CA CYS A 296 3.87 14.42 12.70
C CYS A 296 5.34 14.79 12.46
N PHE A 297 5.68 16.08 12.44
CA PHE A 297 7.05 16.53 12.30
C PHE A 297 7.87 16.31 13.58
N THR A 298 7.27 16.48 14.75
CA THR A 298 8.00 16.39 16.04
C THR A 298 8.21 14.96 16.51
N SER A 299 7.31 14.05 16.15
CA SER A 299 7.24 12.72 16.75
C SER A 299 7.16 11.61 15.71
N VAL A 300 8.27 10.90 15.55
CA VAL A 300 8.39 9.73 14.64
C VAL A 300 7.40 8.61 15.01
N TYR A 301 7.05 8.46 16.29
CA TYR A 301 6.11 7.42 16.71
C TYR A 301 4.70 7.66 16.16
N ARG A 302 4.19 8.92 16.16
CA ARG A 302 2.86 9.25 15.61
C ARG A 302 2.77 8.85 14.14
N LEU A 303 3.85 9.05 13.41
CA LEU A 303 3.97 8.70 12.00
C LEU A 303 3.83 7.19 11.78
N SER A 304 4.46 6.37 12.63
CA SER A 304 4.31 4.91 12.60
C SER A 304 2.84 4.48 12.77
N TYR A 305 2.12 5.07 13.74
CA TYR A 305 0.69 4.80 13.95
C TYR A 305 -0.18 5.21 12.76
N ILE A 306 0.09 6.38 12.16
CA ILE A 306 -0.68 6.82 10.98
C ILE A 306 -0.48 5.89 9.80
N ILE A 307 0.77 5.47 9.52
CA ILE A 307 1.03 4.49 8.45
C ILE A 307 0.24 3.21 8.72
N THR A 308 0.24 2.70 9.96
CA THR A 308 -0.52 1.51 10.32
C THR A 308 -2.02 1.69 10.07
N ILE A 309 -2.62 2.81 10.51
CA ILE A 309 -4.06 3.11 10.30
C ILE A 309 -4.40 3.19 8.81
N VAL A 310 -3.56 3.89 8.04
CA VAL A 310 -3.71 4.05 6.58
C VAL A 310 -3.70 2.69 5.91
N VAL A 311 -2.70 1.86 6.21
CA VAL A 311 -2.55 0.55 5.58
C VAL A 311 -3.68 -0.38 6.02
N THR A 312 -4.03 -0.44 7.30
CA THR A 312 -5.13 -1.29 7.77
C THR A 312 -6.46 -0.90 7.14
N ASN A 313 -6.76 0.40 7.04
CA ASN A 313 -7.95 0.90 6.33
C ASN A 313 -7.94 0.51 4.85
N SER A 314 -6.77 0.61 4.19
CA SER A 314 -6.60 0.18 2.79
C SER A 314 -6.91 -1.31 2.62
N VAL A 315 -6.37 -2.14 3.52
CA VAL A 315 -6.58 -3.59 3.50
C VAL A 315 -8.05 -3.91 3.76
N ILE A 316 -8.65 -3.38 4.83
CA ILE A 316 -10.06 -3.62 5.17
C ILE A 316 -10.96 -3.26 3.99
N PHE A 317 -10.72 -2.12 3.36
CA PHE A 317 -11.47 -1.71 2.19
C PHE A 317 -11.32 -2.66 1.01
N SER A 318 -10.08 -3.07 0.70
CA SER A 318 -9.80 -4.08 -0.33
C SER A 318 -10.53 -5.39 -0.03
N SER A 319 -10.52 -5.85 1.23
CA SER A 319 -11.21 -7.05 1.69
C SER A 319 -12.72 -6.98 1.47
N ILE A 320 -13.33 -5.84 1.82
CA ILE A 320 -14.77 -5.62 1.65
C ILE A 320 -15.15 -5.63 0.16
N ASN A 321 -14.36 -4.97 -0.69
CA ASN A 321 -14.63 -4.91 -2.12
C ASN A 321 -14.51 -6.29 -2.78
N GLU A 322 -13.48 -7.04 -2.41
CA GLU A 322 -13.29 -8.41 -2.89
C GLU A 322 -14.44 -9.32 -2.44
N PHE A 323 -14.87 -9.21 -1.18
CA PHE A 323 -16.01 -9.96 -0.68
C PHE A 323 -17.31 -9.65 -1.44
N ILE A 324 -17.57 -8.37 -1.72
CA ILE A 324 -18.73 -7.94 -2.51
C ILE A 324 -18.64 -8.48 -3.95
N ALA A 325 -17.46 -8.41 -4.57
CA ALA A 325 -17.23 -8.92 -5.93
C ALA A 325 -17.51 -10.43 -6.01
N ARG A 326 -16.98 -11.22 -5.08
CA ARG A 326 -17.24 -12.67 -4.99
C ARG A 326 -18.72 -12.99 -4.79
N ARG A 327 -19.45 -12.16 -4.04
CA ARG A 327 -20.91 -12.34 -3.87
C ARG A 327 -21.68 -12.06 -5.16
N ARG A 328 -21.30 -11.02 -5.92
CA ARG A 328 -21.92 -10.74 -7.23
C ARG A 328 -21.70 -11.87 -8.22
N LEU A 329 -20.47 -12.38 -8.31
CA LEU A 329 -20.14 -13.51 -9.18
C LEU A 329 -20.96 -14.76 -8.84
N ARG A 330 -21.05 -15.12 -7.54
CA ARG A 330 -21.89 -16.25 -7.11
C ARG A 330 -23.37 -16.07 -7.47
N ASN A 331 -23.88 -14.84 -7.40
CA ASN A 331 -25.26 -14.56 -7.80
C ASN A 331 -25.45 -14.68 -9.32
N SER A 332 -24.52 -14.17 -10.13
CA SER A 332 -24.57 -14.29 -11.60
C SER A 332 -24.53 -15.75 -12.05
N VAL A 333 -23.67 -16.57 -11.44
CA VAL A 333 -23.61 -18.02 -11.73
C VAL A 333 -24.91 -18.72 -11.40
N LYS A 334 -25.56 -18.38 -10.27
CA LYS A 334 -26.88 -18.93 -9.90
C LYS A 334 -27.97 -18.55 -10.91
N VAL A 335 -27.99 -17.30 -11.38
CA VAL A 335 -28.96 -16.84 -12.40
C VAL A 335 -28.76 -17.58 -13.71
N LEU A 336 -27.51 -17.76 -14.15
CA LEU A 336 -27.19 -18.51 -15.37
C LEU A 336 -27.59 -19.99 -15.25
N LYS A 337 -27.37 -20.61 -14.09
CA LYS A 337 -27.79 -22.00 -13.84
C LYS A 337 -29.31 -22.13 -13.94
N ASN A 338 -30.05 -21.24 -13.28
CA ASN A 338 -31.52 -21.23 -13.32
C ASN A 338 -32.07 -20.96 -14.74
N SER A 339 -31.40 -20.11 -15.53
CA SER A 339 -31.79 -19.85 -16.92
C SER A 339 -31.56 -21.06 -17.84
N LYS A 340 -30.48 -21.82 -17.64
CA LYS A 340 -30.24 -23.06 -18.39
C LYS A 340 -31.23 -24.14 -18.03
N ASP A 341 -31.57 -24.27 -16.75
CA ASP A 341 -32.59 -25.23 -16.28
C ASP A 341 -33.97 -24.90 -16.88
N PHE A 342 -34.30 -23.61 -17.03
CA PHE A 342 -35.50 -23.16 -17.75
C PHE A 342 -35.47 -23.52 -19.25
N SER A 343 -34.34 -23.31 -19.93
CA SER A 343 -34.20 -23.67 -21.35
C SER A 343 -34.30 -25.18 -21.62
N LYS A 344 -33.90 -26.03 -20.65
CA LYS A 344 -34.08 -27.49 -20.73
C LYS A 344 -35.52 -27.94 -20.46
N MET A 345 -36.33 -27.14 -19.75
CA MET A 345 -37.77 -27.37 -19.61
C MET A 345 -38.54 -26.99 -20.89
N ASP A 346 -38.14 -25.89 -21.54
CA ASP A 346 -38.79 -25.40 -22.76
C ASP A 346 -38.34 -26.11 -24.04
N SER A 347 -37.24 -26.88 -24.03
CA SER A 347 -36.85 -27.72 -25.19
C SER A 347 -37.78 -28.93 -25.44
N SER A 348 -38.92 -29.01 -24.74
CA SER A 348 -40.06 -29.87 -25.10
C SER A 348 -41.05 -29.20 -26.07
N ASN A 349 -40.87 -27.92 -26.40
CA ASN A 349 -41.62 -27.22 -27.43
C ASN A 349 -40.68 -26.43 -28.36
N ASN A 350 -40.76 -26.73 -29.65
CA ASN A 350 -40.02 -26.05 -30.71
C ASN A 350 -40.31 -24.54 -30.73
N MET A 351 -39.39 -23.71 -30.21
CA MET A 351 -39.10 -22.39 -30.78
C MET A 351 -37.73 -21.90 -30.30
N SER A 352 -36.74 -22.03 -31.18
CA SER A 352 -35.47 -21.29 -31.11
C SER A 352 -35.72 -19.89 -31.64
N GLU A 353 -35.35 -18.84 -30.90
CA GLU A 353 -34.40 -17.81 -31.38
C GLU A 353 -34.16 -16.69 -30.37
N HIS A 354 -32.92 -16.17 -30.42
CA HIS A 354 -32.45 -14.90 -29.88
C HIS A 354 -32.25 -14.73 -28.36
N LEU A 355 -31.23 -15.41 -27.83
CA LEU A 355 -30.36 -14.82 -26.80
C LEU A 355 -28.93 -14.85 -27.34
N GLU A 356 -28.34 -13.65 -27.48
CA GLU A 356 -27.10 -13.41 -28.22
C GLU A 356 -25.94 -14.32 -27.74
N SER A 357 -25.51 -15.21 -28.63
CA SER A 357 -24.34 -16.10 -28.48
C SER A 357 -23.07 -15.37 -28.04
N SER A 358 -22.95 -14.08 -28.38
CA SER A 358 -21.79 -13.23 -28.07
C SER A 358 -21.61 -12.99 -26.56
N ASP A 359 -22.69 -12.74 -25.82
CA ASP A 359 -22.60 -12.47 -24.37
C ASP A 359 -22.35 -13.75 -23.57
N ILE A 360 -22.90 -14.86 -24.05
CA ILE A 360 -22.68 -16.20 -23.48
C ILE A 360 -21.25 -16.66 -23.75
N GLU A 361 -20.70 -16.48 -24.96
CA GLU A 361 -19.30 -16.76 -25.24
C GLU A 361 -18.35 -15.87 -24.43
N MET A 362 -18.67 -14.58 -24.26
CA MET A 362 -17.87 -13.67 -23.43
C MET A 362 -17.88 -14.08 -21.95
N LEU A 363 -19.02 -14.52 -21.44
CA LEU A 363 -19.17 -15.07 -20.09
C LEU A 363 -18.47 -16.42 -19.94
N ILE A 364 -18.59 -17.32 -20.91
CA ILE A 364 -17.89 -18.61 -20.92
C ILE A 364 -16.38 -18.40 -20.98
N THR A 365 -15.89 -17.43 -21.77
CA THR A 365 -14.47 -17.09 -21.84
C THR A 365 -13.97 -16.48 -20.52
N ARG A 366 -14.82 -15.74 -19.81
CA ARG A 366 -14.51 -15.27 -18.44
C ARG A 366 -14.51 -16.41 -17.42
N ILE A 367 -15.40 -17.39 -17.55
CA ILE A 367 -15.53 -18.53 -16.64
C ILE A 367 -14.49 -19.62 -16.90
N SER A 368 -14.07 -19.85 -18.15
CA SER A 368 -12.99 -20.79 -18.47
C SER A 368 -11.62 -20.25 -18.04
N ASN A 369 -11.44 -18.94 -18.06
CA ASN A 369 -10.29 -18.29 -17.42
C ASN A 369 -10.33 -18.38 -15.88
N LEU A 370 -11.50 -18.67 -15.28
CA LEU A 370 -11.70 -18.86 -13.83
C LEU A 370 -11.50 -20.32 -13.38
N SER A 371 -11.80 -21.32 -14.22
CA SER A 371 -11.70 -22.76 -13.85
C SER A 371 -10.25 -23.24 -13.67
N ILE A 372 -9.26 -22.45 -14.08
CA ILE A 372 -7.83 -22.76 -13.91
C ILE A 372 -7.35 -22.55 -12.47
N LEU A 373 -8.15 -21.91 -11.59
CA LEU A 373 -7.65 -21.45 -10.27
C LEU A 373 -8.56 -21.66 -9.06
N ASP A 374 -9.77 -22.19 -9.23
CA ASP A 374 -10.68 -22.49 -8.12
C ASP A 374 -11.32 -23.86 -8.37
N GLU A 375 -10.84 -24.87 -7.64
CA GLU A 375 -11.20 -26.29 -7.83
C GLU A 375 -12.72 -26.50 -7.65
N ASP A 376 -13.33 -25.81 -6.68
CA ASP A 376 -14.78 -25.87 -6.40
C ASP A 376 -15.62 -25.28 -7.55
N ILE A 377 -15.14 -24.21 -8.18
CA ILE A 377 -15.84 -23.59 -9.32
C ILE A 377 -15.65 -24.45 -10.57
N SER A 378 -14.44 -24.96 -10.78
CA SER A 378 -14.10 -25.89 -11.86
C SER A 378 -14.93 -27.17 -11.79
N GLU A 379 -15.09 -27.76 -10.60
CA GLU A 379 -15.88 -28.96 -10.40
C GLU A 379 -17.38 -28.70 -10.60
N SER A 380 -17.88 -27.53 -10.15
CA SER A 380 -19.27 -27.13 -10.40
C SER A 380 -19.55 -26.87 -11.88
N PHE A 381 -18.56 -26.35 -12.62
CA PHE A 381 -18.67 -26.02 -14.03
C PHE A 381 -18.51 -27.26 -14.90
N SER A 382 -17.57 -28.16 -14.60
CA SER A 382 -17.38 -29.43 -15.34
C SER A 382 -18.58 -30.36 -15.18
N LYS A 383 -19.16 -30.46 -13.96
CA LYS A 383 -20.43 -31.16 -13.73
C LYS A 383 -21.60 -30.56 -14.52
N SER A 384 -21.56 -29.26 -14.82
CA SER A 384 -22.60 -28.58 -15.60
C SER A 384 -22.44 -28.69 -17.12
N MET A 385 -21.24 -29.04 -17.62
CA MET A 385 -20.97 -29.21 -19.05
C MET A 385 -21.12 -30.66 -19.54
N ASN A 386 -21.06 -31.64 -18.63
CA ASN A 386 -21.26 -33.06 -18.91
C ASN A 386 -22.74 -33.52 -18.84
N LEU A 387 -23.70 -32.58 -18.83
CA LEU A 387 -25.16 -32.80 -18.74
C LEU A 387 -25.90 -31.88 -19.70
#